data_AF-A0A3D4ASX2-F1
#
_entry.id   AF-A0A3D4ASX2-F1
#
_cell.length_a   1.000
_cell.length_b   1.000
_cell.length_c   1.000
_cell.angle_alpha   90.00
_cell.angle_beta   90.00
_cell.angle_gamma   90.00
#
_symmetry.space_group_name_H-M   'P 1'
#
loop_
_entity.id
_entity.type
_entity.pdbx_description
1 polymer ?
#
loop_
_entity_poly.entity_id
_entity_poly.type
_entity_poly.pdbx_seq_one_letter_code
_entity_poly.pdbx_strand_id
1 'polypeptide(L)' 'MITNINYNHLYYFWQVSKHGSIAAASKILNLTPQTVSSQITNLEQR' A
#
# COMPACT_ATOMS: atom_id res chain seq x y z
N MET A 1 23.06 9.33 -0.50
CA MET A 1 21.99 9.76 0.44
C MET A 1 21.03 8.61 0.59
N ILE A 2 20.82 8.11 1.82
CA ILE A 2 19.95 6.95 2.06
C ILE A 2 18.52 7.38 1.78
N THR A 3 17.93 6.89 0.70
CA THR A 3 16.50 6.98 0.45
C THR A 3 15.81 6.29 1.61
N ASN A 4 15.16 7.07 2.48
CA ASN A 4 14.39 6.54 3.59
C ASN A 4 13.19 5.79 3.00
N ILE A 5 13.37 4.50 2.75
CA ILE A 5 12.33 3.60 2.26
C ILE A 5 11.22 3.62 3.31
N ASN A 6 10.06 4.14 2.93
CA ASN A 6 8.93 4.23 3.83
C ASN A 6 8.24 2.86 3.87
N TYR A 7 8.58 2.07 4.89
CA TYR A 7 8.12 0.70 5.09
C TYR A 7 6.60 0.54 5.11
N ASN A 8 5.87 1.60 5.44
CA ASN A 8 4.40 1.59 5.38
C ASN A 8 3.90 1.32 3.96
N HIS A 9 4.49 1.96 2.96
CA HIS A 9 4.06 1.78 1.56
C HIS A 9 4.38 0.39 1.04
N LEU A 10 5.54 -0.16 1.41
CA LEU A 10 5.89 -1.56 1.10
C LEU A 10 4.94 -2.53 1.79
N TYR A 11 4.52 -2.24 3.01
CA TYR A 11 3.53 -3.04 3.72
C TYR A 11 2.16 -3.01 3.04
N TYR A 12 1.68 -1.84 2.61
CA TYR A 12 0.45 -1.70 1.83
C TYR A 12 0.53 -2.46 0.50
N PHE A 13 1.64 -2.30 -0.22
CA PHE A 13 1.90 -3.01 -1.47
C PHE A 13 1.93 -4.53 -1.27
N TRP A 14 2.67 -5.02 -0.28
CA TRP A 14 2.76 -6.44 0.05
C TRP A 14 1.39 -7.02 0.42
N GLN A 15 0.56 -6.29 1.17
CA GLN A 15 -0.79 -6.73 1.49
C GLN A 15 -1.67 -6.85 0.25
N VAL A 16 -1.56 -5.92 -0.71
CA VAL A 16 -2.27 -6.01 -2.00
C VAL A 16 -1.77 -7.17 -2.83
N SER A 17 -0.46 -7.36 -2.96
CA SER A 17 0.13 -8.50 -3.68
C SER A 17 -0.25 -9.84 -3.05
N LYS A 18 -0.29 -9.91 -1.71
CA LYS A 18 -0.65 -11.13 -0.97
C LYS A 18 -2.13 -11.49 -1.09
N HIS A 19 -3.02 -10.50 -1.09
CA HIS A 19 -4.47 -10.71 -1.14
C HIS A 19 -5.06 -10.59 -2.55
N GLY A 20 -4.22 -10.27 -3.56
CA GLY A 20 -4.59 -10.20 -4.98
C GLY A 20 -5.45 -9.01 -5.38
N SER A 21 -5.88 -8.15 -4.45
CA SER A 21 -6.71 -6.97 -4.74
C SER A 21 -6.62 -5.90 -3.68
N ILE A 22 -6.73 -4.63 -4.11
CA ILE A 22 -6.81 -3.45 -3.24
C ILE A 22 -8.02 -3.55 -2.30
N ALA A 23 -9.16 -4.05 -2.80
CA ALA A 23 -10.37 -4.20 -1.98
C ALA A 23 -10.24 -5.29 -0.90
N ALA A 24 -9.46 -6.34 -1.15
CA ALA A 24 -9.19 -7.38 -0.17
C ALA A 24 -8.21 -6.88 0.89
N ALA A 25 -7.13 -6.22 0.48
CA ALA A 25 -6.17 -5.59 1.39
C ALA A 25 -6.82 -4.49 2.25
N SER A 26 -7.71 -3.68 1.69
CA SER A 26 -8.38 -2.61 2.42
C SER A 26 -9.25 -3.15 3.57
N LYS A 27 -9.91 -4.31 3.37
CA LYS A 27 -10.64 -5.00 4.44
C LYS A 27 -9.72 -5.49 5.56
N ILE A 28 -8.56 -6.05 5.23
CA ILE A 28 -7.56 -6.53 6.21
C ILE A 28 -6.99 -5.35 7.01
N LEU A 29 -6.73 -4.24 6.32
CA LEU A 29 -6.11 -3.05 6.89
C LEU A 29 -7.11 -2.14 7.61
N ASN A 30 -8.41 -2.44 7.59
CA ASN A 30 -9.48 -1.57 8.09
C ASN A 30 -9.42 -0.15 7.47
N LEU A 31 -9.06 -0.08 6.19
CA LEU A 31 -8.97 1.16 5.43
C LEU A 31 -9.96 1.15 4.27
N THR A 32 -10.25 2.34 3.75
CA THR A 32 -10.99 2.42 2.48
C THR A 32 -10.07 2.00 1.32
N PRO A 33 -10.62 1.39 0.26
CA PRO A 33 -9.84 1.06 -0.95
C PRO A 33 -9.14 2.28 -1.55
N GLN A 34 -9.75 3.46 -1.42
CA GLN A 34 -9.22 4.72 -1.91
C GLN A 34 -7.95 5.14 -1.17
N THR A 35 -7.91 4.95 0.16
CA THR A 35 -6.71 5.20 0.97
C THR A 35 -5.57 4.27 0.58
N VAL A 36 -5.84 2.96 0.44
CA VAL A 36 -4.83 1.97 0.05
C VAL A 36 -4.28 2.27 -1.35
N SER A 37 -5.15 2.62 -2.29
CA SER A 37 -4.76 3.04 -3.65
C SER A 37 -3.86 4.27 -3.62
N SER A 38 -4.24 5.31 -2.88
CA SER A 38 -3.43 6.53 -2.73
C SER A 38 -2.04 6.27 -2.14
N GLN A 39 -1.92 5.36 -1.17
CA GLN A 39 -0.64 4.97 -0.59
C GLN A 39 0.26 4.24 -1.61
N ILE A 40 -0.32 3.41 -2.47
CA ILE A 40 0.43 2.71 -3.52
C ILE A 40 0.86 3.68 -4.62
N THR A 41 -0.02 4.58 -5.08
CA THR A 41 0.37 5.61 -6.05
C THR A 41 1.47 6.52 -5.51
N ASN A 42 1.45 6.85 -4.21
CA ASN A 42 2.53 7.62 -3.59
C ASN A 42 3.85 6.84 -3.54
N LEU A 43 3.82 5.50 -3.48
CA LEU A 43 5.02 4.66 -3.62
C LEU A 43 5.60 4.75 -5.04
N GLU A 44 4.75 4.72 -6.07
CA GLU A 44 5.17 4.76 -7.48
C GLU A 44 5.74 6.11 -7.91
N GLN A 45 5.33 7.21 -7.25
CA GLN A 45 5.81 8.56 -7.53
C GLN A 45 7.13 8.93 -6.83
N ARG A 46 7.70 8.04 -6.02
CA ARG A 46 8.93 8.27 -5.24
C ARG A 46 10.18 7.65 -5.84
#